data_AF-A0A7Y8LU49-F1
#
_entry.id   AF-A0A7Y8LU49-F1
#
_cell.length_a   1.000
_cell.length_b   1.000
_cell.length_c   1.000
_cell.angle_alpha   90.00
_cell.angle_beta   90.00
_cell.angle_gamma   90.00
#
_symmetry.space_group_name_H-M   'P 1'
#
loop_
_entity.id
_entity.type
_entity.pdbx_description
1 polymer ?
#
loop_
_entity_poly.entity_id
_entity_poly.type
_entity_poly.pdbx_seq_one_letter_code
_entity_poly.pdbx_strand_id
1 'polypeptide(L)'
;MWMIFAALLAAAETPPAPTPTPTPTPISLLAPSSAGTSSRPGSLAELARRIKLRLPEGSEGRTITNESLKTLATGVELTIAKAGPPVDTEGAEQADAEAEQKQAYWQERYWEAQAELEQAEAEVRRLEAETARLQNEFYSTDDPALRDGVVKPAWDQALADLQAARERLEQARTAPDKVRDEALRNGALPGWFRGTAPRRPTTGGAVQE
;
A
#
# COMPACT_ATOMS: atom_id res chain seq x y z
N MET A 1 51.54 10.55 48.45
CA MET A 1 51.78 10.45 47.00
C MET A 1 50.44 10.73 46.31
N TRP A 2 50.24 11.96 45.86
CA TRP A 2 49.06 12.40 45.11
C TRP A 2 49.10 11.86 43.67
N MET A 3 47.95 11.42 43.15
CA MET A 3 47.70 11.30 41.70
C MET A 3 46.25 11.73 41.43
N ILE A 4 46.09 13.05 41.36
CA ILE A 4 45.34 13.86 40.37
C ILE A 4 44.12 13.19 39.71
N PHE A 5 42.93 13.60 40.17
CA PHE A 5 41.68 13.57 39.42
C PHE A 5 41.77 14.53 38.22
N ALA A 6 41.63 14.01 37.01
CA ALA A 6 41.44 14.83 35.81
C ALA A 6 39.97 15.26 35.74
N ALA A 7 39.72 16.50 36.13
CA ALA A 7 38.46 17.20 35.93
C ALA A 7 38.26 17.47 34.43
N LEU A 8 37.28 16.80 33.81
CA LEU A 8 36.79 17.14 32.49
C LEU A 8 35.84 18.34 32.66
N LEU A 9 36.33 19.53 32.31
CA LEU A 9 35.60 20.78 32.37
C LEU A 9 34.54 20.79 31.26
N ALA A 10 33.27 20.70 31.65
CA ALA A 10 32.11 20.85 30.78
C ALA A 10 32.09 22.25 30.17
N ALA A 11 32.17 22.33 28.85
CA ALA A 11 31.89 23.55 28.09
C ALA A 11 30.39 23.83 28.15
N ALA A 12 30.02 24.94 28.79
CA ALA A 12 28.66 25.46 28.77
C ALA A 12 28.42 26.13 27.42
N GLU A 13 27.79 25.41 26.49
CA GLU A 13 27.31 25.97 25.22
C GLU A 13 25.89 26.51 25.44
N THR A 14 25.78 27.84 25.44
CA THR A 14 24.52 28.59 25.48
C THR A 14 23.64 28.27 24.27
N PRO A 15 22.33 28.01 24.43
CA PRO A 15 21.42 27.77 23.31
C PRO A 15 21.15 29.10 22.56
N PRO A 16 21.31 29.15 21.22
CA PRO A 16 20.85 30.30 20.45
C PRO A 16 19.32 30.34 20.37
N ALA A 17 18.78 31.54 20.60
CA ALA A 17 17.36 31.88 20.57
C ALA A 17 16.68 31.54 19.23
N PRO A 18 15.35 31.26 19.24
CA PRO A 18 14.62 30.92 18.02
C PRO A 18 14.59 32.10 17.05
N THR A 19 15.06 31.85 15.83
CA THR A 19 14.96 32.78 14.71
C THR A 19 13.48 32.90 14.28
N PRO A 20 12.90 34.10 14.16
CA PRO A 20 11.54 34.24 13.68
C PRO A 20 11.43 33.83 12.21
N THR A 21 10.54 32.87 11.94
CA THR A 21 10.09 32.46 10.62
C THR A 21 9.54 33.66 9.82
N PRO A 22 9.97 33.91 8.58
CA PRO A 22 9.33 34.91 7.74
C PRO A 22 7.96 34.41 7.27
N THR A 23 6.91 35.04 7.77
CA THR A 23 5.53 34.90 7.28
C THR A 23 5.44 35.40 5.83
N PRO A 24 4.93 34.60 4.86
CA PRO A 24 4.66 35.12 3.52
C PRO A 24 3.44 36.04 3.54
N THR A 25 3.67 37.33 3.29
CA THR A 25 2.64 38.35 3.12
C THR A 25 1.98 38.20 1.74
N PRO A 26 0.64 38.16 1.63
CA PRO A 26 -0.02 38.17 0.32
C PRO A 26 0.02 39.58 -0.29
N ILE A 27 0.67 39.72 -1.45
CA ILE A 27 0.63 40.93 -2.26
C ILE A 27 -0.76 41.04 -2.90
N SER A 28 -1.61 41.91 -2.34
CA SER A 28 -2.77 42.45 -3.05
C SER A 28 -2.33 43.70 -3.81
N LEU A 29 -2.26 43.61 -5.14
CA LEU A 29 -2.18 44.77 -6.04
C LEU A 29 -3.37 44.72 -6.99
N LEU A 30 -4.46 45.38 -6.57
CA LEU A 30 -5.48 45.90 -7.48
C LEU A 30 -4.96 47.23 -8.07
N ALA A 31 -4.81 47.32 -9.40
CA ALA A 31 -5.18 48.49 -10.20
C ALA A 31 -5.10 48.19 -11.72
N PRO A 32 -5.92 48.86 -12.56
CA PRO A 32 -6.29 48.42 -13.91
C PRO A 32 -5.50 49.13 -15.02
N SER A 33 -5.26 48.48 -16.16
CA SER A 33 -5.07 49.14 -17.46
C SER A 33 -5.19 48.16 -18.63
N SER A 34 -5.57 48.72 -19.77
CA SER A 34 -6.36 48.14 -20.85
C SER A 34 -5.65 47.20 -21.83
N ALA A 35 -6.51 46.48 -22.55
CA ALA A 35 -6.37 46.04 -23.94
C ALA A 35 -5.41 44.88 -24.21
N GLY A 36 -5.92 43.66 -23.96
CA GLY A 36 -5.55 42.47 -24.71
C GLY A 36 -6.82 41.80 -25.22
N THR A 37 -7.18 42.04 -26.48
CA THR A 37 -8.15 41.22 -27.21
C THR A 37 -7.52 39.86 -27.47
N SER A 38 -7.82 38.90 -26.59
CA SER A 38 -7.65 37.47 -26.85
C SER A 38 -8.80 36.75 -26.17
N SER A 39 -9.52 35.99 -26.99
CA SER A 39 -10.74 35.24 -26.72
C SER A 39 -10.76 34.61 -25.33
N ARG A 40 -11.62 35.15 -24.45
CA ARG A 40 -11.93 34.54 -23.15
C ARG A 40 -12.86 33.34 -23.41
N PRO A 41 -12.45 32.08 -23.16
CA PRO A 41 -13.42 30.99 -23.10
C PRO A 41 -14.42 31.34 -21.99
N GLY A 42 -15.71 31.19 -22.28
CA GLY A 42 -16.81 31.69 -21.48
C GLY A 42 -16.65 31.46 -19.97
N SER A 43 -17.04 32.46 -19.19
CA SER A 43 -17.09 32.38 -17.73
C SER A 43 -17.84 31.12 -17.28
N LEU A 44 -17.33 30.43 -16.26
CA LEU A 44 -18.02 29.30 -15.60
C LEU A 44 -19.45 29.68 -15.16
N ALA A 45 -19.68 30.95 -14.83
CA ALA A 45 -21.02 31.45 -14.52
C ALA A 45 -21.95 31.50 -15.76
N GLU A 46 -21.38 31.73 -16.95
CA GLU A 46 -22.10 31.68 -18.23
C GLU A 46 -22.49 30.23 -18.58
N LEU A 47 -21.58 29.28 -18.34
CA LEU A 47 -21.84 27.84 -18.50
C LEU A 47 -22.90 27.35 -17.51
N ALA A 48 -22.82 27.74 -16.23
CA ALA A 48 -23.80 27.35 -15.22
C ALA A 48 -25.21 27.89 -15.52
N ARG A 49 -25.33 29.11 -16.08
CA ARG A 49 -26.63 29.65 -16.53
C ARG A 49 -27.16 28.93 -17.76
N ARG A 50 -26.28 28.49 -18.66
CA ARG A 50 -26.64 27.71 -19.86
C ARG A 50 -27.04 26.26 -19.53
N ILE A 51 -26.57 25.69 -18.41
CA ILE A 51 -26.93 24.34 -17.93
C ILE A 51 -28.14 24.37 -16.98
N LYS A 52 -28.93 25.46 -16.95
CA LYS A 52 -30.23 25.44 -16.27
C LYS A 52 -31.19 24.57 -17.10
N LEU A 53 -31.13 23.26 -16.87
CA LEU A 53 -32.05 22.26 -17.41
C LEU A 53 -33.47 22.74 -17.15
N ARG A 54 -34.23 23.02 -18.22
CA ARG A 54 -35.68 22.91 -18.15
C ARG A 54 -35.99 21.43 -17.98
N LEU A 55 -36.15 21.02 -16.72
CA LEU A 55 -36.83 19.77 -16.41
C LEU A 55 -38.24 19.87 -17.03
N PRO A 56 -38.66 18.92 -17.89
CA PRO A 56 -40.08 18.81 -18.20
C PRO A 56 -40.81 18.57 -16.87
N GLU A 57 -41.84 19.36 -16.59
CA GLU A 57 -42.65 19.13 -15.39
C GLU A 57 -43.22 17.71 -15.45
N GLY A 58 -42.91 16.93 -14.40
CA GLY A 58 -43.41 15.56 -14.24
C GLY A 58 -42.36 14.44 -14.11
N SER A 59 -41.07 14.74 -13.94
CA SER A 59 -40.02 13.71 -13.79
C SER A 59 -39.73 13.31 -12.34
N GLU A 60 -40.76 13.12 -11.52
CA GLU A 60 -40.61 12.48 -10.20
C GLU A 60 -41.22 11.07 -10.28
N GLY A 61 -40.36 10.04 -10.29
CA GLY A 61 -40.78 8.66 -9.97
C GLY A 61 -41.13 7.70 -11.11
N ARG A 62 -40.44 7.73 -12.26
CA ARG A 62 -40.59 6.66 -13.29
C ARG A 62 -39.47 5.62 -13.20
N THR A 63 -39.81 4.38 -12.88
CA THR A 63 -38.91 3.23 -13.00
C THR A 63 -38.58 3.01 -14.47
N ILE A 64 -37.31 3.21 -14.85
CA ILE A 64 -36.83 2.93 -16.20
C ILE A 64 -36.74 1.41 -16.34
N THR A 65 -37.77 0.82 -16.95
CA THR A 65 -37.81 -0.58 -17.37
C THR A 65 -37.35 -0.72 -18.82
N ASN A 66 -36.99 -1.94 -19.24
CA ASN A 66 -36.45 -2.22 -20.58
C ASN A 66 -37.39 -1.79 -21.73
N GLU A 67 -38.69 -1.73 -21.47
CA GLU A 67 -39.70 -1.22 -22.40
C GLU A 67 -39.66 0.32 -22.51
N SER A 68 -39.52 1.03 -21.37
CA SER A 68 -39.41 2.50 -21.36
C SER A 68 -38.10 3.03 -21.95
N LEU A 69 -37.06 2.20 -22.05
CA LEU A 69 -35.80 2.53 -22.73
C LEU A 69 -36.00 2.74 -24.24
N LYS A 70 -36.85 1.93 -24.89
CA LYS A 70 -37.10 2.05 -26.34
C LYS A 70 -37.83 3.35 -26.71
N THR A 71 -38.76 3.79 -25.87
CA THR A 71 -39.52 5.03 -26.09
C THR A 71 -38.71 6.30 -25.81
N LEU A 72 -37.69 6.22 -24.94
CA LEU A 72 -36.80 7.33 -24.64
C LEU A 72 -35.63 7.43 -25.63
N ALA A 73 -35.30 6.33 -26.31
CA ALA A 73 -34.28 6.29 -27.35
C ALA A 73 -34.77 6.82 -28.72
N THR A 74 -36.08 6.83 -28.97
CA THR A 74 -36.66 7.40 -30.19
C THR A 74 -36.65 8.93 -30.13
N GLY A 75 -35.64 9.54 -30.75
CA GLY A 75 -35.54 10.99 -30.96
C GLY A 75 -34.38 11.68 -30.25
N VAL A 76 -33.55 10.94 -29.51
CA VAL A 76 -32.27 11.46 -29.02
C VAL A 76 -31.20 11.10 -30.04
N GLU A 77 -30.79 12.06 -30.86
CA GLU A 77 -29.51 11.97 -31.56
C GLU A 77 -28.43 11.93 -30.49
N LEU A 78 -28.00 10.72 -30.14
CA LEU A 78 -26.75 10.50 -29.45
C LEU A 78 -25.68 11.17 -30.32
N THR A 79 -25.15 12.30 -29.86
CA THR A 79 -23.94 12.90 -30.42
C THR A 79 -22.79 11.96 -30.09
N ILE A 80 -22.73 10.84 -30.83
CA ILE A 80 -21.57 9.98 -30.89
C ILE A 80 -20.51 10.87 -31.51
N ALA A 81 -19.56 11.30 -30.68
CA ALA A 81 -18.35 11.93 -31.18
C ALA A 81 -17.79 11.01 -32.27
N LYS A 82 -17.60 11.58 -33.47
CA LYS A 82 -17.08 10.90 -34.64
C LYS A 82 -15.92 10.00 -34.22
N ALA A 83 -16.09 8.70 -34.41
CA ALA A 83 -15.04 7.72 -34.16
C ALA A 83 -13.78 8.18 -34.89
N GLY A 84 -12.74 8.47 -34.11
CA GLY A 84 -11.39 8.63 -34.63
C GLY A 84 -10.94 7.33 -35.31
N PRO A 85 -9.92 7.41 -36.18
CA PRO A 85 -9.42 6.25 -36.90
C PRO A 85 -9.11 5.08 -35.94
N PRO A 86 -9.24 3.82 -36.40
CA PRO A 86 -8.98 2.65 -35.58
C PRO A 86 -7.57 2.77 -35.01
N VAL A 87 -7.49 2.83 -33.69
CA VAL A 87 -6.24 2.83 -32.95
C VAL A 87 -5.59 1.47 -33.17
N ASP A 88 -4.31 1.46 -33.51
CA ASP A 88 -3.54 0.26 -33.82
C ASP A 88 -3.71 -0.82 -32.73
N THR A 89 -4.34 -1.93 -33.08
CA THR A 89 -4.62 -3.05 -32.17
C THR A 89 -3.35 -3.70 -31.62
N GLU A 90 -2.24 -3.62 -32.36
CA GLU A 90 -0.94 -4.13 -31.91
C GLU A 90 -0.41 -3.37 -30.68
N GLY A 91 -0.71 -2.07 -30.54
CA GLY A 91 -0.31 -1.28 -29.37
C GLY A 91 -1.12 -1.59 -28.11
N ALA A 92 -2.38 -2.00 -28.28
CA ALA A 92 -3.24 -2.42 -27.17
C ALA A 92 -2.78 -3.77 -26.61
N GLU A 93 -2.46 -4.72 -27.49
CA GLU A 93 -2.01 -6.06 -27.10
C GLU A 93 -0.63 -6.03 -26.41
N GLN A 94 0.27 -5.14 -26.84
CA GLN A 94 1.54 -4.89 -26.15
C GLN A 94 1.33 -4.26 -24.77
N ALA A 95 0.43 -3.28 -24.65
CA ALA A 95 0.13 -2.62 -23.38
C ALA A 95 -0.52 -3.56 -22.36
N ASP A 96 -1.38 -4.47 -22.83
CA ASP A 96 -1.98 -5.51 -22.00
C ASP A 96 -0.92 -6.52 -21.53
N ALA A 97 0.00 -6.95 -22.41
CA ALA A 97 1.10 -7.84 -22.04
C ALA A 97 2.07 -7.22 -21.02
N GLU A 98 2.35 -5.91 -21.12
CA GLU A 98 3.14 -5.19 -20.11
C GLU A 98 2.41 -5.06 -18.76
N ALA A 99 1.08 -4.86 -18.79
CA ALA A 99 0.25 -4.80 -17.59
C ALA A 99 0.20 -6.16 -16.88
N GLU A 100 0.09 -7.26 -17.63
CA GLU A 100 0.14 -8.63 -17.10
C GLU A 100 1.49 -8.96 -16.45
N GLN A 101 2.60 -8.56 -17.06
CA GLN A 101 3.93 -8.75 -16.48
C GLN A 101 4.10 -7.97 -15.17
N LYS A 102 3.66 -6.71 -15.13
CA LYS A 102 3.66 -5.90 -13.91
C LYS A 102 2.76 -6.52 -12.84
N GLN A 103 1.59 -7.02 -13.23
CA GLN A 103 0.68 -7.71 -12.33
C GLN A 103 1.37 -8.94 -11.73
N ALA A 104 1.96 -9.81 -12.56
CA ALA A 104 2.64 -11.02 -12.09
C ALA A 104 3.77 -10.69 -11.10
N TYR A 105 4.58 -9.67 -11.40
CA TYR A 105 5.65 -9.21 -10.50
C TYR A 105 5.12 -8.77 -9.12
N TRP A 106 4.10 -7.90 -9.10
CA TRP A 106 3.56 -7.41 -7.83
C TRP A 106 2.83 -8.50 -7.04
N GLN A 107 2.18 -9.43 -7.74
CA GLN A 107 1.53 -10.55 -7.10
C GLN A 107 2.56 -11.52 -6.49
N GLU A 108 3.64 -11.84 -7.21
CA GLU A 108 4.75 -12.66 -6.70
C GLU A 108 5.33 -12.09 -5.41
N ARG A 109 5.67 -10.79 -5.43
CA ARG A 109 6.14 -10.06 -4.24
C ARG A 109 5.17 -10.12 -3.07
N TYR A 110 3.87 -10.01 -3.36
CA TYR A 110 2.83 -10.07 -2.33
C TYR A 110 2.72 -11.48 -1.72
N TRP A 111 2.80 -12.53 -2.54
CA TRP A 111 2.79 -13.91 -2.05
C TRP A 111 4.04 -14.28 -1.29
N GLU A 112 5.21 -13.78 -1.71
CA GLU A 112 6.45 -13.94 -0.96
C GLU A 112 6.31 -13.34 0.45
N ALA A 113 5.77 -12.11 0.54
CA ALA A 113 5.50 -11.47 1.83
C ALA A 113 4.47 -12.23 2.70
N GLN A 114 3.44 -12.83 2.07
CA GLN A 114 2.48 -13.70 2.77
C GLN A 114 3.13 -15.01 3.24
N ALA A 115 3.99 -15.62 2.42
CA ALA A 115 4.70 -16.84 2.77
C ALA A 115 5.69 -16.60 3.92
N GLU A 116 6.37 -15.44 3.95
CA GLU A 116 7.20 -15.03 5.08
C GLU A 116 6.39 -14.87 6.37
N LEU A 117 5.18 -14.30 6.28
CA LEU A 117 4.26 -14.18 7.41
C LEU A 117 3.86 -15.57 7.94
N GLU A 118 3.42 -16.46 7.05
CA GLU A 118 3.05 -17.83 7.42
C GLU A 118 4.21 -18.60 8.05
N GLN A 119 5.43 -18.43 7.52
CA GLN A 119 6.65 -19.02 8.09
C GLN A 119 6.96 -18.45 9.48
N ALA A 120 6.85 -17.14 9.67
CA ALA A 120 7.06 -16.51 10.98
C ALA A 120 6.03 -17.01 12.01
N GLU A 121 4.77 -17.17 11.61
CA GLU A 121 3.72 -17.74 12.48
C GLU A 121 3.98 -19.22 12.81
N ALA A 122 4.43 -20.01 11.84
CA ALA A 122 4.81 -21.40 12.05
C ALA A 122 5.98 -21.50 13.02
N GLU A 123 6.98 -20.63 12.89
CA GLU A 123 8.16 -20.61 13.76
C GLU A 123 7.80 -20.23 15.20
N VAL A 124 6.96 -19.23 15.40
CA VAL A 124 6.45 -18.89 16.74
C VAL A 124 5.75 -20.10 17.36
N ARG A 125 4.84 -20.76 16.62
CA ARG A 125 4.15 -21.95 17.13
C ARG A 125 5.11 -23.10 17.47
N ARG A 126 6.14 -23.30 16.65
CA ARG A 126 7.18 -24.32 16.88
C ARG A 126 7.94 -24.03 18.18
N LEU A 127 8.38 -22.78 18.37
CA LEU A 127 9.14 -22.36 19.55
C LEU A 127 8.29 -22.35 20.83
N GLU A 128 7.00 -22.05 20.74
CA GLU A 128 6.06 -22.19 21.86
C GLU A 128 5.96 -23.66 22.31
N ALA A 129 5.84 -24.59 21.35
CA ALA A 129 5.84 -26.02 21.65
C ALA A 129 7.16 -26.50 22.24
N GLU A 130 8.31 -26.04 21.73
CA GLU A 130 9.63 -26.40 22.26
C GLU A 130 9.83 -25.84 23.67
N THR A 131 9.39 -24.60 23.92
CA THR A 131 9.46 -23.99 25.26
C THR A 131 8.61 -24.78 26.26
N ALA A 132 7.40 -25.18 25.88
CA ALA A 132 6.55 -26.02 26.73
C ALA A 132 7.16 -27.42 26.97
N ARG A 133 7.81 -28.00 25.95
CA ARG A 133 8.54 -29.27 26.07
C ARG A 133 9.69 -29.16 27.07
N LEU A 134 10.55 -28.15 26.93
CA LEU A 134 11.70 -27.91 27.80
C LEU A 134 11.27 -27.53 29.22
N GLN A 135 10.19 -26.79 29.38
CA GLN A 135 9.60 -26.51 30.69
C GLN A 135 9.17 -27.82 31.39
N ASN A 136 8.46 -28.70 30.67
CA ASN A 136 8.07 -30.00 31.22
C ASN A 136 9.30 -30.87 31.55
N GLU A 137 10.30 -30.88 30.67
CA GLU A 137 11.57 -31.59 30.89
C GLU A 137 12.31 -31.07 32.14
N PHE A 138 12.33 -29.75 32.35
CA PHE A 138 12.95 -29.13 33.51
C PHE A 138 12.31 -29.60 34.83
N TYR A 139 10.98 -29.67 34.89
CA TYR A 139 10.27 -30.13 36.08
C TYR A 139 10.24 -31.65 36.24
N SER A 140 10.47 -32.40 35.16
CA SER A 140 10.50 -33.87 35.19
C SER A 140 11.90 -34.44 35.45
N THR A 141 12.95 -33.60 35.39
CA THR A 141 14.34 -34.02 35.59
C THR A 141 14.73 -33.95 37.07
N ASP A 142 15.02 -35.12 37.64
CA ASP A 142 15.42 -35.24 39.06
C ASP A 142 16.89 -34.88 39.31
N ASP A 143 17.78 -35.05 38.33
CA ASP A 143 19.21 -34.73 38.45
C ASP A 143 19.46 -33.20 38.35
N PRO A 144 19.92 -32.55 39.44
CA PRO A 144 20.16 -31.10 39.43
C PRO A 144 21.26 -30.68 38.45
N ALA A 145 22.29 -31.50 38.22
CA ALA A 145 23.39 -31.15 37.35
C ALA A 145 22.94 -31.11 35.88
N LEU A 146 22.14 -32.08 35.46
CA LEU A 146 21.54 -32.12 34.13
C LEU A 146 20.51 -31.00 33.94
N ARG A 147 19.62 -30.83 34.93
CA ARG A 147 18.55 -29.84 34.89
C ARG A 147 19.11 -28.42 34.75
N ASP A 148 20.07 -28.06 35.58
CA ASP A 148 20.58 -26.69 35.63
C ASP A 148 21.70 -26.47 34.60
N GLY A 149 22.41 -27.52 34.18
CA GLY A 149 23.52 -27.44 33.21
C GLY A 149 23.12 -27.55 31.75
N VAL A 150 22.00 -28.21 31.43
CA VAL A 150 21.57 -28.48 30.04
C VAL A 150 20.15 -27.97 29.80
N VAL A 151 19.19 -28.39 30.61
CA VAL A 151 17.77 -28.13 30.35
C VAL A 151 17.45 -26.65 30.54
N LYS A 152 17.91 -26.03 31.62
CA LYS A 152 17.68 -24.61 31.90
C LYS A 152 18.29 -23.68 30.84
N PRO A 153 19.58 -23.81 30.44
CA PRO A 153 20.13 -22.99 29.37
C PRO A 153 19.40 -23.17 28.03
N ALA A 154 19.00 -24.41 27.69
CA ALA A 154 18.22 -24.65 26.48
C ALA A 154 16.84 -23.99 26.55
N TRP A 155 16.18 -24.00 27.71
CA TRP A 155 14.91 -23.32 27.93
C TRP A 155 15.05 -21.80 27.84
N ASP A 156 16.07 -21.23 28.48
CA ASP A 156 16.37 -19.80 28.41
C ASP A 156 16.63 -19.36 26.96
N GLN A 157 17.36 -20.17 26.19
CA GLN A 157 17.58 -19.93 24.76
C GLN A 157 16.28 -19.99 23.95
N ALA A 158 15.44 -21.01 24.18
CA ALA A 158 14.14 -21.14 23.50
C ALA A 158 13.21 -19.95 23.79
N LEU A 159 13.25 -19.39 25.01
CA LEU A 159 12.51 -18.18 25.38
C LEU A 159 13.04 -16.95 24.61
N ALA A 160 14.35 -16.80 24.50
CA ALA A 160 14.96 -15.72 23.73
C ALA A 160 14.62 -15.83 22.23
N ASP A 161 14.71 -17.03 21.67
CA ASP A 161 14.36 -17.30 20.28
C ASP A 161 12.87 -17.05 20.02
N LEU A 162 11.99 -17.44 20.96
CA LEU A 162 10.56 -17.17 20.88
C LEU A 162 10.27 -15.67 20.86
N GLN A 163 10.96 -14.90 21.69
CA GLN A 163 10.83 -13.44 21.68
C GLN A 163 11.28 -12.86 20.32
N ALA A 164 12.44 -13.27 19.82
CA ALA A 164 12.94 -12.82 18.52
C ALA A 164 12.00 -13.21 17.36
N ALA A 165 11.41 -14.41 17.41
CA ALA A 165 10.43 -14.87 16.43
C ALA A 165 9.14 -14.04 16.46
N ARG A 166 8.67 -13.65 17.65
CA ARG A 166 7.51 -12.75 17.81
C ARG A 166 7.80 -11.36 17.24
N GLU A 167 8.98 -10.81 17.50
CA GLU A 167 9.40 -9.53 16.91
C GLU A 167 9.45 -9.60 15.37
N ARG A 168 9.98 -10.71 14.81
CA ARG A 168 9.97 -10.96 13.37
C ARG A 168 8.55 -11.09 12.83
N LEU A 169 7.64 -11.75 13.56
CA LEU A 169 6.24 -11.87 13.19
C LEU A 169 5.56 -10.49 13.09
N GLU A 170 5.77 -9.61 14.06
CA GLU A 170 5.22 -8.24 13.99
C GLU A 170 5.75 -7.46 12.78
N GLN A 171 7.02 -7.64 12.43
CA GLN A 171 7.60 -7.04 11.22
C GLN A 171 6.96 -7.62 9.95
N ALA A 172 6.86 -8.96 9.87
CA ALA A 172 6.31 -9.69 8.73
C ALA A 172 4.82 -9.38 8.52
N ARG A 173 4.03 -9.16 9.58
CA ARG A 173 2.61 -8.75 9.47
C ARG A 173 2.42 -7.49 8.65
N THR A 174 3.36 -6.56 8.70
CA THR A 174 3.28 -5.30 7.94
C THR A 174 3.81 -5.41 6.51
N ALA A 175 4.51 -6.49 6.16
CA ALA A 175 5.16 -6.63 4.86
C ALA A 175 4.16 -6.75 3.69
N PRO A 176 3.09 -7.57 3.75
CA PRO A 176 2.10 -7.66 2.67
C PRO A 176 1.40 -6.32 2.39
N ASP A 177 1.07 -5.57 3.44
CA ASP A 177 0.41 -4.26 3.29
C ASP A 177 1.34 -3.22 2.66
N LYS A 178 2.63 -3.20 3.05
CA LYS A 178 3.63 -2.33 2.43
C LYS A 178 3.80 -2.63 0.93
N VAL A 179 3.87 -3.91 0.55
CA VAL A 179 3.98 -4.32 -0.86
C VAL A 179 2.74 -3.87 -1.64
N ARG A 180 1.54 -4.02 -1.07
CA ARG A 180 0.30 -3.54 -1.67
C ARG A 180 0.31 -2.02 -1.86
N ASP A 181 0.70 -1.26 -0.84
CA ASP A 181 0.74 0.20 -0.92
C ASP A 181 1.80 0.71 -1.90
N GLU A 182 2.93 0.03 -2.02
CA GLU A 182 3.93 0.27 -3.07
C GLU A 182 3.36 -0.02 -4.45
N ALA A 183 2.68 -1.14 -4.64
CA ALA A 183 2.09 -1.49 -5.92
C ALA A 183 1.01 -0.47 -6.34
N LEU A 184 0.13 -0.06 -5.42
CA LEU A 184 -0.90 0.95 -5.68
C LEU A 184 -0.27 2.30 -6.09
N ARG A 185 0.84 2.69 -5.45
CA ARG A 185 1.61 3.89 -5.83
C ARG A 185 2.24 3.78 -7.23
N ASN A 186 2.55 2.57 -7.68
CA ASN A 186 3.10 2.29 -9.01
C ASN A 186 2.02 2.03 -10.09
N GLY A 187 0.75 2.32 -9.78
CA GLY A 187 -0.36 2.18 -10.74
C GLY A 187 -0.96 0.78 -10.81
N ALA A 188 -0.66 -0.11 -9.86
CA ALA A 188 -1.35 -1.38 -9.76
C ALA A 188 -2.83 -1.18 -9.42
N LEU A 189 -3.70 -2.00 -10.00
CA LEU A 189 -5.12 -1.96 -9.68
C LEU A 189 -5.38 -2.68 -8.33
N PRO A 190 -6.30 -2.18 -7.49
CA PRO A 190 -6.66 -2.85 -6.22
C PRO A 190 -7.18 -4.28 -6.39
N GLY A 191 -7.65 -4.65 -7.60
CA GLY A 191 -8.12 -5.99 -7.94
C GLY A 191 -7.00 -7.00 -8.16
N TRP A 192 -5.75 -6.58 -8.40
CA TRP A 192 -4.63 -7.49 -8.70
C TRP A 192 -4.28 -8.42 -7.55
N PHE A 193 -4.60 -8.02 -6.31
CA PHE A 193 -4.34 -8.81 -5.11
C PHE A 193 -5.54 -9.67 -4.68
N ARG A 194 -6.66 -9.61 -5.41
CA ARG A 194 -7.88 -10.37 -5.06
C ARG A 194 -7.91 -11.72 -5.78
N GLY A 195 -8.01 -12.79 -5.01
CA GLY A 195 -8.67 -14.02 -5.47
C GLY A 195 -7.96 -14.86 -6.53
N THR A 196 -6.64 -14.82 -6.67
CA THR A 196 -5.92 -15.83 -7.46
C THR A 196 -4.91 -16.53 -6.56
N ALA A 197 -5.01 -17.86 -6.50
CA ALA A 197 -4.11 -18.72 -5.76
C ALA A 197 -2.65 -18.39 -6.09
N PRO A 198 -1.69 -18.64 -5.17
CA PRO A 198 -0.27 -18.50 -5.48
C PRO A 198 0.01 -19.22 -6.79
N ARG A 199 0.51 -18.49 -7.80
CA ARG A 199 1.13 -19.14 -8.94
C ARG A 199 2.31 -19.90 -8.36
N ARG A 200 2.15 -21.20 -8.14
CA ARG A 200 3.31 -22.07 -7.93
C ARG A 200 4.27 -21.76 -9.08
N PRO A 201 5.57 -21.54 -8.82
CA PRO A 201 6.53 -21.37 -9.89
C PRO A 201 6.29 -22.54 -10.84
N THR A 202 5.85 -22.23 -12.06
CA THR A 202 5.79 -23.23 -13.11
C THR A 202 7.23 -23.63 -13.31
N THR A 203 7.64 -24.74 -12.69
CA THR A 203 8.89 -25.43 -13.01
C THR A 203 8.85 -25.65 -14.52
N GLY A 204 9.50 -24.73 -15.24
CA GLY A 204 9.50 -24.70 -16.68
C GLY A 204 10.20 -25.95 -17.19
N GLY A 205 9.63 -26.53 -18.24
CA GLY A 205 10.32 -27.46 -19.11
C GLY A 205 10.15 -28.92 -18.72
N ALA A 206 9.16 -29.55 -19.35
CA ALA A 206 9.20 -30.97 -19.63
C ALA A 206 10.57 -31.35 -20.21
N VAL A 207 11.29 -32.22 -19.52
CA VAL A 207 12.32 -33.06 -20.13
C VAL A 207 11.56 -34.11 -20.95
N GLN A 208 11.36 -33.82 -22.23
CA GLN A 208 11.16 -34.86 -23.24
C GLN A 208 12.50 -35.05 -23.94
N GLU A 209 13.19 -36.11 -23.57
CA GLU A 209 14.15 -36.83 -24.42
C GLU A 209 13.69 -38.28 -24.50
#